data_AF-A0AAV5TDA1-F1
#
_entry.id   AF-A0AAV5TDA1-F1
#
_cell.length_a   1.000
_cell.length_b   1.000
_cell.length_c   1.000
_cell.angle_alpha   90.00
_cell.angle_beta   90.00
_cell.angle_gamma   90.00
#
_symmetry.space_group_name_H-M   'P 1'
#
loop_
_entity.id
_entity.type
_entity.pdbx_description
1 polymer ?
#
loop_
_entity_poly.entity_id
_entity_poly.type
_entity_poly.pdbx_seq_one_letter_code
_entity_poly.pdbx_strand_id
1 'polypeptide(L)'
;MSYASWTCCSQEELWKSASPTGDITGALKYIQNQNMAKHLRECRQAVARVNPRPEEFLAITVLMFFDEMSSNEEIERIGDKYRKLVLNERYATYYRDKLQLKNYASRLGELMLLLQVFDKKSDLQEQVEVLWLFNVVPEDNFIYSLQKE
;
A
#
# COMPACT_ATOMS: atom_id res chain seq x y z
N MET A 1 -7.93 -30.74 17.71
CA MET A 1 -8.23 -29.33 17.44
C MET A 1 -8.23 -29.15 15.93
N SER A 2 -9.41 -28.94 15.34
CA SER A 2 -9.59 -28.89 13.87
C SER A 2 -9.36 -27.46 13.39
N TYR A 3 -8.46 -27.29 12.42
CA TYR A 3 -8.16 -26.00 11.77
C TYR A 3 -9.31 -25.44 10.89
N ALA A 4 -10.45 -26.13 10.84
CA ALA A 4 -11.56 -25.78 9.94
C ALA A 4 -12.45 -24.63 10.43
N SER A 5 -12.26 -24.11 11.66
CA SER A 5 -13.17 -23.11 12.24
C SER A 5 -12.92 -21.65 11.79
N TRP A 6 -11.90 -21.38 10.99
CA TRP A 6 -11.50 -20.00 10.61
C TRP A 6 -12.02 -19.52 9.26
N THR A 7 -12.76 -20.33 8.50
CA THR A 7 -13.16 -19.96 7.12
C THR A 7 -14.64 -19.66 6.93
N CYS A 8 -15.43 -19.58 8.00
CA CYS A 8 -16.87 -19.29 7.88
C CYS A 8 -17.26 -18.00 8.60
N CYS A 9 -16.54 -16.90 8.36
CA CYS A 9 -17.21 -15.60 8.39
C CYS A 9 -17.90 -15.49 7.04
N SER A 10 -19.23 -15.62 7.02
CA SER A 10 -20.05 -15.44 5.83
C SER A 10 -19.62 -14.13 5.15
N GLN A 11 -18.95 -14.24 4.00
CA GLN A 11 -18.43 -13.11 3.24
C GLN A 11 -19.51 -12.05 2.93
N GLU A 12 -20.80 -12.42 3.02
CA GLU A 12 -21.95 -11.53 2.86
C GLU A 12 -22.04 -10.42 3.93
N GLU A 13 -21.52 -10.60 5.14
CA GLU A 13 -21.56 -9.55 6.16
C GLU A 13 -20.46 -8.51 6.03
N LEU A 14 -19.29 -8.92 5.51
CA LEU A 14 -18.13 -8.04 5.32
C LEU A 14 -18.36 -6.99 4.22
N TRP A 15 -19.28 -7.28 3.29
CA TRP A 15 -19.62 -6.45 2.14
C TRP A 15 -21.07 -5.97 2.15
N LYS A 16 -21.75 -5.91 3.31
CA LYS A 16 -23.09 -5.33 3.40
C LYS A 16 -23.07 -3.97 2.71
N SER A 17 -23.77 -3.86 1.57
CA SER A 17 -23.90 -2.61 0.85
C SER A 17 -24.51 -1.60 1.81
N ALA A 18 -23.73 -0.59 2.19
CA ALA A 18 -24.16 0.42 3.14
C ALA A 18 -25.53 0.97 2.70
N SER A 19 -26.52 0.93 3.59
CA SER A 19 -27.79 1.59 3.34
C SER A 19 -27.50 3.09 3.15
N PRO A 20 -27.80 3.68 1.97
CA PRO A 20 -27.28 4.98 1.58
C PRO A 20 -28.10 6.07 2.29
N THR A 21 -27.70 6.39 3.52
CA THR A 21 -28.32 7.48 4.28
C THR A 21 -27.47 8.76 4.21
N GLY A 22 -26.26 8.68 3.64
CA GLY A 22 -25.31 9.78 3.50
C GLY A 22 -25.41 10.54 2.18
N ASP A 23 -24.77 11.71 2.12
CA ASP A 23 -24.72 12.58 0.94
C ASP A 23 -23.69 12.07 -0.09
N ILE A 24 -24.11 11.07 -0.86
CA ILE A 24 -23.33 10.49 -1.95
C ILE A 24 -22.99 11.54 -3.03
N THR A 25 -23.87 12.50 -3.26
CA THR A 25 -23.69 13.51 -4.31
C THR A 25 -22.57 14.48 -3.92
N GLY A 26 -22.55 14.93 -2.66
CA GLY A 26 -21.48 15.73 -2.07
C GLY A 26 -20.15 14.99 -2.08
N ALA A 27 -20.13 13.71 -1.68
CA ALA A 27 -18.93 12.88 -1.71
C ALA A 27 -18.37 12.69 -3.13
N LEU A 28 -19.22 12.40 -4.12
CA LEU A 28 -18.80 12.27 -5.52
C LEU A 28 -18.25 13.59 -6.08
N LYS A 29 -18.87 14.73 -5.74
CA LYS A 29 -18.38 16.06 -6.14
C LYS A 29 -17.03 16.38 -5.49
N TYR A 30 -16.83 16.01 -4.23
CA TYR A 30 -15.54 16.12 -3.54
C TYR A 30 -14.48 15.26 -4.21
N ILE A 31 -14.77 13.98 -4.49
CA ILE A 31 -13.85 13.05 -5.18
C ILE A 31 -13.53 13.52 -6.60
N GLN A 32 -14.50 14.10 -7.33
CA GLN A 32 -14.26 14.65 -8.66
C GLN A 32 -13.38 15.90 -8.63
N ASN A 33 -13.52 16.74 -7.61
CA ASN A 33 -12.68 17.92 -7.40
C ASN A 33 -11.26 17.52 -6.95
N GLN A 34 -11.14 16.39 -6.27
CA GLN A 34 -9.86 15.75 -5.97
C GLN A 34 -9.26 15.16 -7.25
N ASN A 35 -8.00 15.49 -7.55
CA ASN A 35 -7.29 14.95 -8.73
C ASN A 35 -6.85 13.48 -8.54
N MET A 36 -7.62 12.66 -7.81
CA MET A 36 -7.24 11.28 -7.49
C MET A 36 -7.15 10.37 -8.69
N ALA A 37 -8.07 10.50 -9.65
CA ALA A 37 -8.01 9.75 -10.90
C ALA A 37 -6.73 10.09 -11.70
N LYS A 38 -6.31 11.37 -11.67
CA LYS A 38 -5.07 11.84 -12.29
C LYS A 38 -3.85 11.26 -11.56
N HIS A 39 -3.85 11.30 -10.24
CA HIS A 39 -2.76 10.77 -9.42
C HIS A 39 -2.58 9.25 -9.59
N LEU A 40 -3.66 8.47 -9.50
CA LEU A 40 -3.60 7.02 -9.75
C LEU A 40 -3.09 6.70 -11.16
N ARG A 41 -3.43 7.54 -12.15
CA ARG A 41 -2.90 7.41 -13.51
C ARG A 41 -1.40 7.69 -13.56
N GLU A 42 -0.92 8.71 -12.84
CA GLU A 42 0.51 9.05 -12.74
C GLU A 42 1.28 7.93 -12.02
N CYS A 43 0.77 7.36 -10.93
CA CYS A 43 1.38 6.23 -10.26
C CYS A 43 1.48 5.01 -11.17
N ARG A 44 0.39 4.66 -11.88
CA ARG A 44 0.41 3.58 -12.88
C ARG A 44 1.41 3.84 -14.00
N GLN A 45 1.52 5.09 -14.47
CA GLN A 45 2.52 5.48 -15.47
C GLN A 45 3.94 5.37 -14.93
N ALA A 46 4.19 5.76 -13.68
CA ALA A 46 5.50 5.61 -13.04
C ALA A 46 5.91 4.13 -12.93
N VAL A 47 5.00 3.27 -12.47
CA VAL A 47 5.23 1.82 -12.42
C VAL A 47 5.46 1.25 -13.82
N ALA A 48 4.67 1.65 -14.81
CA ALA A 48 4.85 1.20 -16.19
C ALA A 48 6.18 1.66 -16.82
N ARG A 49 6.66 2.86 -16.48
CA ARG A 49 7.96 3.39 -16.95
C ARG A 49 9.12 2.63 -16.34
N VAL A 50 9.08 2.39 -15.04
CA VAL A 50 10.14 1.64 -14.33
C VAL A 50 10.08 0.17 -14.72
N ASN A 51 8.90 -0.37 -15.00
CA ASN A 51 8.66 -1.76 -15.38
C ASN A 51 9.41 -2.74 -14.47
N PRO A 52 9.09 -2.76 -13.16
CA PRO A 52 9.80 -3.59 -12.20
C PRO A 52 9.53 -5.07 -12.49
N ARG A 53 10.57 -5.89 -12.34
CA ARG A 53 10.41 -7.35 -12.38
C ARG A 53 9.61 -7.85 -11.17
N PRO A 54 9.01 -9.04 -11.22
CA PRO A 54 8.26 -9.59 -10.08
C PRO A 54 9.07 -9.58 -8.77
N GLU A 55 10.36 -9.91 -8.83
CA GLU A 55 11.24 -9.92 -7.65
C GLU A 55 11.56 -8.51 -7.14
N GLU A 56 11.73 -7.55 -8.07
CA GLU A 56 11.96 -6.14 -7.76
C GLU A 56 10.71 -5.53 -7.10
N PHE A 57 9.54 -5.82 -7.67
CA PHE A 57 8.25 -5.36 -7.17
C PHE A 57 7.98 -5.90 -5.76
N LEU A 58 8.14 -7.20 -5.53
CA LEU A 58 7.97 -7.81 -4.22
C LEU A 58 8.86 -7.17 -3.15
N ALA A 59 10.10 -6.85 -3.50
CA ALA A 59 11.01 -6.22 -2.57
C ALA A 59 10.65 -4.76 -2.28
N ILE A 60 10.16 -4.00 -3.27
CA ILE A 60 9.61 -2.66 -3.01
C ILE A 60 8.42 -2.78 -2.05
N THR A 61 7.52 -3.76 -2.23
CA THR A 61 6.40 -4.00 -1.31
C THR A 61 6.85 -4.30 0.12
N VAL A 62 7.88 -5.13 0.29
CA VAL A 62 8.45 -5.40 1.61
C VAL A 62 9.01 -4.12 2.24
N LEU A 63 9.69 -3.29 1.46
CA LEU A 63 10.25 -2.02 1.97
C LEU A 63 9.13 -1.05 2.39
N MET A 64 8.05 -0.92 1.60
CA MET A 64 6.89 -0.10 1.94
C MET A 64 6.23 -0.57 3.24
N PHE A 65 6.02 -1.88 3.38
CA PHE A 65 5.37 -2.45 4.56
C PHE A 65 6.08 -2.10 5.86
N PHE A 66 7.41 -2.20 5.90
CA PHE A 66 8.18 -1.90 7.10
C PHE A 66 8.38 -0.40 7.35
N ASP A 67 8.16 0.45 6.34
CA ASP A 67 8.15 1.90 6.51
C ASP A 67 6.90 2.36 7.27
N GLU A 68 5.77 1.69 7.04
CA GLU A 68 4.49 2.03 7.65
C GLU A 68 4.34 1.58 9.11
N MET A 69 5.14 0.61 9.56
CA MET A 69 4.98 -0.08 10.86
C MET A 69 5.90 0.48 11.97
N SER A 70 6.37 1.71 11.84
CA SER A 70 7.42 2.35 12.66
C SER A 70 7.04 2.64 14.12
N SER A 71 5.87 2.22 14.61
CA SER A 71 5.39 2.53 15.96
C SER A 71 5.87 1.54 17.04
N ASN A 72 6.39 0.37 16.66
CA ASN A 72 6.85 -0.67 17.57
C ASN A 72 8.35 -0.97 17.36
N GLU A 73 9.15 -0.81 18.41
CA GLU A 73 10.62 -0.99 18.39
C GLU A 73 11.05 -2.40 17.93
N GLU A 74 10.27 -3.45 18.25
CA GLU A 74 10.56 -4.81 17.77
C GLU A 74 10.32 -4.95 16.27
N ILE A 75 9.26 -4.32 15.77
CA ILE A 75 8.92 -4.32 14.34
C ILE A 75 9.91 -3.46 13.56
N GLU A 76 10.38 -2.36 14.14
CA GLU A 76 11.44 -1.52 13.58
C GLU A 76 12.75 -2.30 13.45
N ARG A 77 13.17 -3.05 14.49
CA ARG A 77 14.35 -3.92 14.42
C ARG A 77 14.22 -5.00 13.34
N ILE A 78 13.04 -5.60 13.22
CA ILE A 78 12.75 -6.59 12.17
C ILE A 78 12.77 -5.92 10.80
N GLY A 79 12.16 -4.76 10.66
CA GLY A 79 12.14 -3.96 9.44
C GLY A 79 13.54 -3.58 8.99
N ASP A 80 14.40 -3.12 9.90
CA ASP A 80 15.79 -2.80 9.60
C ASP A 80 16.59 -4.01 9.14
N LYS A 81 16.34 -5.18 9.74
CA LYS A 81 16.94 -6.44 9.27
C LYS A 81 16.49 -6.75 7.85
N TYR A 82 15.19 -6.66 7.55
CA TYR A 82 14.68 -6.95 6.21
C TYR A 82 15.10 -5.90 5.17
N ARG A 83 15.13 -4.61 5.51
CA ARG A 83 15.67 -3.55 4.65
C ARG A 83 17.12 -3.85 4.26
N LYS A 84 17.96 -4.21 5.24
CA LYS A 84 19.36 -4.59 4.99
C LYS A 84 19.47 -5.84 4.12
N LEU A 85 18.68 -6.88 4.37
CA LEU A 85 18.68 -8.11 3.58
C LEU A 85 18.22 -7.87 2.13
N VAL A 86 17.17 -7.07 1.95
CA VAL A 86 16.67 -6.71 0.63
C VAL A 86 17.74 -5.91 -0.12
N LEU A 87 18.24 -4.81 0.45
CA LEU A 87 19.19 -3.92 -0.21
C LEU A 87 20.56 -4.56 -0.46
N ASN A 88 21.11 -5.31 0.51
CA ASN A 88 22.46 -5.85 0.41
C ASN A 88 22.51 -7.26 -0.20
N GLU A 89 21.71 -8.21 0.30
CA GLU A 89 21.90 -9.62 -0.08
C GLU A 89 21.10 -9.98 -1.32
N ARG A 90 19.82 -9.59 -1.40
CA ARG A 90 18.99 -9.96 -2.56
C ARG A 90 19.32 -9.11 -3.77
N TYR A 91 19.43 -7.79 -3.63
CA TYR A 91 19.67 -6.93 -4.77
C TYR A 91 21.13 -7.02 -5.25
N ALA A 92 22.13 -6.82 -4.39
CA ALA A 92 23.51 -6.86 -4.87
C ALA A 92 23.85 -8.22 -5.50
N THR A 93 23.42 -9.34 -4.90
CA THR A 93 23.69 -10.70 -5.43
C THR A 93 22.86 -11.01 -6.68
N TYR A 94 21.57 -10.66 -6.73
CA TYR A 94 20.74 -10.90 -7.92
C TYR A 94 21.23 -10.10 -9.14
N TYR A 95 21.55 -8.83 -8.95
CA TYR A 95 22.00 -7.97 -10.04
C TYR A 95 23.43 -8.25 -10.49
N ARG A 96 24.32 -8.63 -9.55
CA ARG A 96 25.72 -8.96 -9.84
C ARG A 96 25.87 -10.36 -10.44
N ASP A 97 25.22 -11.37 -9.85
CA ASP A 97 25.51 -12.77 -10.18
C ASP A 97 24.60 -13.32 -11.28
N LYS A 98 23.30 -12.97 -11.26
CA LYS A 98 22.36 -13.45 -12.29
C LYS A 98 22.28 -12.57 -13.52
N LEU A 99 22.45 -11.25 -13.36
CA LEU A 99 22.28 -10.28 -14.44
C LEU A 99 23.58 -9.67 -14.95
N GLN A 100 24.69 -9.83 -14.23
CA GLN A 100 26.00 -9.24 -14.55
C GLN A 100 25.91 -7.74 -14.90
N LEU A 101 24.99 -7.03 -14.26
CA LEU A 101 24.74 -5.62 -14.54
C LEU A 101 25.84 -4.77 -13.88
N LYS A 102 26.67 -4.14 -14.71
CA LYS A 102 27.69 -3.17 -14.24
C LYS A 102 27.06 -1.91 -13.62
N ASN A 103 25.84 -1.56 -14.01
CA ASN A 103 25.11 -0.36 -13.56
C ASN A 103 23.89 -0.68 -12.67
N TYR A 104 24.06 -1.57 -11.68
CA TYR A 104 22.96 -1.93 -10.75
C TYR A 104 22.48 -0.73 -9.92
N ALA A 105 23.37 0.21 -9.60
CA ALA A 105 23.06 1.37 -8.77
C ALA A 105 22.01 2.29 -9.41
N SER A 106 22.06 2.49 -10.73
CA SER A 106 21.07 3.27 -11.48
C SER A 106 19.68 2.62 -11.40
N ARG A 107 19.61 1.30 -11.62
CA ARG A 107 18.35 0.56 -11.53
C ARG A 107 17.78 0.56 -10.11
N LEU A 108 18.63 0.41 -9.10
CA LEU A 108 18.22 0.52 -7.71
C LEU A 108 17.64 1.91 -7.42
N GLY A 109 18.27 2.98 -7.91
CA GLY A 109 17.77 4.34 -7.79
C GLY A 109 16.36 4.52 -8.40
N GLU A 110 16.13 3.99 -9.60
CA GLU A 110 14.79 4.00 -10.23
C GLU A 110 13.73 3.28 -9.38
N LEU A 111 14.10 2.13 -8.79
CA LEU A 111 13.22 1.38 -7.91
C LEU A 111 12.96 2.09 -6.58
N MET A 112 13.94 2.82 -6.04
CA MET A 112 13.75 3.65 -4.85
C MET A 112 12.83 4.84 -5.12
N LEU A 113 12.86 5.43 -6.33
CA LEU A 113 11.93 6.49 -6.71
C LEU A 113 10.46 6.01 -6.73
N LEU A 114 10.21 4.71 -6.97
CA LEU A 114 8.86 4.17 -6.85
C LEU A 114 8.34 4.21 -5.41
N LEU A 115 9.18 4.06 -4.39
CA LEU A 115 8.73 4.14 -2.98
C LEU A 115 8.08 5.51 -2.71
N GLN A 116 8.68 6.59 -3.21
CA GLN A 116 8.14 7.95 -3.06
C GLN A 116 6.81 8.17 -3.79
N VAL A 117 6.55 7.42 -4.86
CA VAL A 117 5.27 7.47 -5.58
C VAL A 117 4.14 6.86 -4.73
N PHE A 118 4.48 5.94 -3.82
CA PHE A 118 3.54 5.29 -2.92
C PHE A 118 3.43 5.97 -1.54
N ASP A 119 4.36 6.86 -1.20
CA ASP A 119 4.38 7.62 0.06
C ASP A 119 3.36 8.77 0.07
N LYS A 120 2.08 8.40 0.01
CA LYS A 120 0.91 9.30 -0.11
C LYS A 120 -0.17 8.96 0.92
N LYS A 121 0.24 8.34 2.03
CA LYS A 121 -0.64 7.80 3.08
C LYS A 121 -1.57 8.87 3.68
N SER A 122 -1.06 10.08 3.92
CA SER A 122 -1.83 11.21 4.45
C SER A 122 -3.03 11.54 3.55
N ASP A 123 -2.81 11.59 2.23
CA ASP A 123 -3.82 11.97 1.24
C ASP A 123 -4.98 10.96 1.23
N LEU A 124 -4.68 9.67 1.43
CA LEU A 124 -5.70 8.61 1.50
C LEU A 124 -6.47 8.62 2.83
N GLN A 125 -5.76 8.86 3.94
CA GLN A 125 -6.40 8.94 5.26
C GLN A 125 -7.39 10.11 5.32
N GLU A 126 -6.99 11.29 4.87
CA GLU A 126 -7.86 12.47 4.80
C GLU A 126 -9.11 12.21 3.94
N GLN A 127 -8.97 11.45 2.85
CA GLN A 127 -10.10 11.12 1.97
C GLN A 127 -11.08 10.15 2.62
N VAL A 128 -10.59 9.16 3.37
CA VAL A 128 -11.44 8.23 4.12
C VAL A 128 -12.20 8.98 5.21
N GLU A 129 -11.54 9.89 5.93
CA GLU A 129 -12.18 10.73 6.95
C GLU A 129 -13.28 11.62 6.35
N VAL A 130 -13.05 12.21 5.18
CA VAL A 130 -14.08 13.00 4.49
C VAL A 130 -15.25 12.13 4.02
N LEU A 131 -15.00 10.92 3.54
CA LEU A 131 -16.07 9.99 3.16
C LEU A 131 -16.94 9.58 4.36
N TRP A 132 -16.36 9.53 5.56
CA TRP A 132 -17.10 9.36 6.81
C TRP A 132 -17.92 10.60 7.18
N LEU A 133 -17.39 11.82 6.99
CA LEU A 133 -18.18 13.04 7.20
C LEU A 133 -19.43 13.11 6.32
N PHE A 134 -19.36 12.54 5.11
CA PHE A 134 -20.52 12.43 4.23
C PHE A 134 -21.47 11.27 4.59
N ASN A 135 -21.15 10.47 5.60
CA ASN A 135 -21.90 9.28 6.02
C ASN A 135 -22.11 8.27 4.88
N VAL A 136 -21.14 8.21 3.95
CA VAL A 136 -21.17 7.30 2.78
C VAL A 136 -20.60 5.93 3.13
N VAL A 137 -19.65 5.91 4.07
CA VAL A 137 -19.02 4.67 4.57
C VAL A 137 -19.53 4.42 5.99
N PRO A 138 -20.05 3.22 6.31
CA PRO A 138 -20.55 2.91 7.64
C PRO A 138 -19.41 2.89 8.66
N GLU A 139 -19.70 3.30 9.89
CA GLU A 139 -18.74 3.27 11.02
C GLU A 139 -18.27 1.83 11.32
N ASP A 140 -19.12 0.82 11.09
CA ASP A 140 -18.78 -0.60 11.28
C ASP A 140 -18.02 -1.22 10.10
N ASN A 141 -17.27 -0.42 9.32
CA ASN A 141 -16.47 -0.94 8.23
C ASN A 141 -15.14 -1.52 8.74
N PHE A 142 -14.67 -2.60 8.12
CA PHE A 142 -13.38 -3.24 8.42
C PHE A 142 -12.21 -2.23 8.45
N ILE A 143 -12.23 -1.24 7.54
CA ILE A 143 -11.23 -0.18 7.49
C ILE A 143 -11.21 0.68 8.77
N TYR A 144 -12.37 0.91 9.39
CA TYR A 144 -12.47 1.65 10.65
C TYR A 144 -11.97 0.80 11.83
N SER A 145 -12.29 -0.50 11.87
CA SER A 145 -11.75 -1.39 12.91
C SER A 145 -10.21 -1.47 12.88
N LEU A 146 -9.61 -1.36 11.70
CA LEU A 146 -8.15 -1.37 11.53
C LEU A 146 -7.47 -0.06 11.97
N GLN A 147 -8.18 1.06 12.04
CA GLN A 147 -7.60 2.35 12.47
C GLN A 147 -7.72 2.60 13.98
N LYS A 148 -8.56 1.83 14.68
CA LYS A 148 -8.86 2.02 16.11
C LYS A 148 -7.93 1.21 17.03
N GLU A 149 -7.18 0.26 16.47
CA GLU A 149 -6.11 -0.51 17.13
C GLU A 149 -4.75 0.20 16.99
#